data_AF-A0A3B8YVM4-F1
#
_entry.id   AF-A0A3B8YVM4-F1
#
_cell.length_a   1.000
_cell.length_b   1.000
_cell.length_c   1.000
_cell.angle_alpha   90.00
_cell.angle_beta   90.00
_cell.angle_gamma   90.00
#
_symmetry.space_group_name_H-M   'P 1'
#
loop_
_entity.id
_entity.type
_entity.pdbx_description
1 polymer ?
#
loop_
_entity_poly.entity_id
_entity_poly.type
_entity_poly.pdbx_seq_one_letter_code
_entity_poly.pdbx_strand_id
1 'polypeptide(L)'
;LEGRREINELHIPVGRPVKITMTSEDVIHSFFVPAFRVKQDAVPGRYSEFWFEATKTGEYHLFCSEFCGTQHARMIGKVVVMEPADYQAWLGSTERGGSRLSMAEAGEEAFVELGCASCHGEGDGSRGPSLRGLAGSQIRMPDGTMRVADATYLRQSILQPLAVVRDGWDPVMPSFQGQLTEDRVLELIAYINSLESGDAAAGVSPVAEAIEENEETPWM
;
A
#
# COMPACT_ATOMS: atom_id res chain seq x y z
N LEU A 1 5.73 2.08 -4.71
CA LEU A 1 5.86 0.62 -4.57
C LEU A 1 6.88 0.17 -5.62
N GLU A 2 8.13 0.02 -5.21
CA GLU A 2 9.25 -0.29 -6.10
C GLU A 2 9.72 -1.71 -5.83
N GLY A 3 9.62 -2.61 -6.80
CA GLY A 3 9.95 -4.03 -6.67
C GLY A 3 9.48 -4.83 -7.88
N ARG A 4 9.73 -6.14 -7.89
CA ARG A 4 9.22 -7.07 -8.92
C ARG A 4 8.21 -8.03 -8.31
N ARG A 5 7.35 -8.57 -9.17
CA ARG A 5 6.46 -9.67 -8.79
C ARG A 5 7.28 -10.94 -8.63
N GLU A 6 7.22 -11.51 -7.44
CA GLU A 6 7.94 -12.72 -7.06
C GLU A 6 7.01 -13.69 -6.32
N ILE A 7 7.39 -14.97 -6.29
CA ILE A 7 6.70 -15.99 -5.50
C ILE A 7 7.75 -16.63 -4.60
N ASN A 8 7.48 -16.66 -3.29
CA ASN A 8 8.36 -17.18 -2.23
C ASN A 8 9.70 -16.45 -2.04
N GLU A 9 9.96 -15.38 -2.79
CA GLU A 9 11.16 -14.55 -2.67
C GLU A 9 10.76 -13.07 -2.53
N LEU A 10 11.55 -12.32 -1.78
CA LEU A 10 11.43 -10.87 -1.64
C LEU A 10 12.84 -10.27 -1.71
N HIS A 11 13.18 -9.64 -2.82
CA HIS A 11 14.44 -8.90 -2.95
C HIS A 11 14.29 -7.47 -2.40
N ILE A 12 15.25 -7.04 -1.59
CA ILE A 12 15.28 -5.68 -1.01
C ILE A 12 16.71 -5.13 -0.96
N PRO A 13 16.88 -3.80 -1.04
CA PRO A 13 18.19 -3.17 -0.83
C PRO A 13 18.54 -3.11 0.67
N VAL A 14 19.81 -3.35 0.99
CA VAL A 14 20.37 -3.11 2.34
C VAL A 14 20.38 -1.61 2.68
N GLY A 15 20.21 -1.28 3.96
CA GLY A 15 20.34 0.08 4.49
C GLY A 15 19.25 1.04 4.04
N ARG A 16 18.08 0.53 3.64
CA ARG A 16 16.91 1.34 3.28
C ARG A 16 15.66 0.80 3.98
N PRO A 17 14.82 1.67 4.56
CA PRO A 17 13.51 1.29 5.04
C PRO A 17 12.64 0.77 3.90
N VAL A 18 12.09 -0.43 4.08
CA VAL A 18 11.15 -1.07 3.16
C VAL A 18 9.79 -1.13 3.83
N LYS A 19 8.78 -0.55 3.19
CA LYS A 19 7.38 -0.68 3.59
C LYS A 19 6.79 -1.92 2.93
N ILE A 20 6.18 -2.79 3.74
CA ILE A 20 5.42 -3.94 3.26
C ILE A 20 3.94 -3.64 3.48
N THR A 21 3.15 -3.80 2.42
CA THR A 21 1.68 -3.81 2.46
C THR A 21 1.24 -5.23 2.16
N MET A 22 0.47 -5.85 3.05
CA MET A 22 0.09 -7.26 2.93
C MET A 22 -1.38 -7.49 3.24
N THR A 23 -1.93 -8.53 2.62
CA THR A 23 -3.26 -9.08 2.85
C THR A 23 -3.18 -10.60 2.71
N SER A 24 -4.28 -11.28 3.01
CA SER A 24 -4.45 -12.69 2.69
C SER A 24 -5.66 -12.89 1.79
N GLU A 25 -5.56 -13.83 0.85
CA GLU A 25 -6.64 -14.22 -0.05
C GLU A 25 -7.53 -15.33 0.52
N ASP A 26 -7.10 -16.01 1.60
CA ASP A 26 -7.79 -17.16 2.17
C ASP A 26 -8.02 -17.05 3.70
N VAL A 27 -7.03 -17.42 4.51
CA VAL A 27 -7.06 -17.46 5.97
C VAL A 27 -5.97 -16.55 6.55
N ILE A 28 -5.89 -16.42 7.87
CA ILE A 28 -4.82 -15.61 8.46
C ILE A 28 -3.48 -16.30 8.24
N HIS A 29 -2.50 -15.53 7.78
CA HIS A 29 -1.08 -15.90 7.74
C HIS A 29 -0.26 -14.90 8.54
N SER A 30 1.03 -15.16 8.70
CA SER A 30 1.91 -14.21 9.36
C SER A 30 3.29 -14.18 8.73
N PHE A 31 3.66 -13.04 8.15
CA PHE A 31 4.98 -12.79 7.60
C PHE A 31 5.97 -12.69 8.74
N PHE A 32 6.92 -13.62 8.82
CA PHE A 32 7.92 -13.64 9.88
C PHE A 32 9.33 -13.87 9.34
N VAL A 33 10.21 -12.90 9.61
CA VAL A 33 11.66 -13.01 9.33
C VAL A 33 12.42 -12.94 10.64
N PRO A 34 12.81 -14.09 11.24
CA PRO A 34 13.42 -14.14 12.57
C PRO A 34 14.69 -13.29 12.68
N ALA A 35 15.51 -13.26 11.61
CA ALA A 35 16.76 -12.51 11.57
C ALA A 35 16.55 -11.00 11.72
N PHE A 36 15.39 -10.50 11.30
CA PHE A 36 15.03 -9.08 11.41
C PHE A 36 14.16 -8.80 12.65
N ARG A 37 13.71 -9.85 13.35
CA ARG A 37 12.75 -9.78 14.47
C ARG A 37 11.45 -9.08 14.07
N VAL A 38 11.06 -9.25 12.81
CA VAL A 38 9.87 -8.64 12.21
C VAL A 38 8.83 -9.72 11.97
N LYS A 39 7.66 -9.54 12.58
CA LYS A 39 6.48 -10.39 12.42
C LYS A 39 5.25 -9.51 12.23
N GLN A 40 4.44 -9.78 11.21
CA GLN A 40 3.15 -9.12 11.02
C GLN A 40 2.14 -10.07 10.38
N ASP A 41 0.91 -10.05 10.88
CA ASP A 41 -0.15 -10.89 10.35
C ASP A 41 -0.75 -10.31 9.07
N ALA A 42 -0.96 -11.18 8.09
CA ALA A 42 -1.71 -10.94 6.87
C ALA A 42 -3.13 -11.47 7.07
N VAL A 43 -4.11 -10.57 7.08
CA VAL A 43 -5.49 -10.89 7.48
C VAL A 43 -6.43 -10.69 6.30
N PRO A 44 -7.29 -11.67 5.98
CA PRO A 44 -8.24 -11.52 4.89
C PRO A 44 -9.14 -10.29 5.03
N GLY A 45 -9.33 -9.58 3.92
CA GLY A 45 -10.25 -8.45 3.84
C GLY A 45 -9.74 -7.11 4.38
N ARG A 46 -8.48 -7.04 4.85
CA ARG A 46 -7.83 -5.78 5.26
C ARG A 46 -6.37 -5.78 4.85
N TYR A 47 -5.81 -4.62 4.56
CA TYR A 47 -4.36 -4.48 4.44
C TYR A 47 -3.72 -4.15 5.77
N SER A 48 -2.63 -4.84 6.10
CA SER A 48 -1.71 -4.45 7.16
C SER A 48 -0.43 -3.88 6.54
N GLU A 49 0.12 -2.87 7.21
CA GLU A 49 1.34 -2.20 6.77
C GLU A 49 2.34 -2.14 7.92
N PHE A 50 3.62 -2.35 7.59
CA PHE A 50 4.74 -2.07 8.49
C PHE A 50 5.98 -1.76 7.67
N TRP A 51 7.01 -1.25 8.33
CA TRP A 51 8.30 -1.02 7.73
C TRP A 51 9.39 -1.71 8.53
N PHE A 52 10.45 -2.10 7.83
CA PHE A 52 11.69 -2.57 8.44
C PHE A 52 12.88 -2.18 7.58
N GLU A 53 14.07 -2.20 8.17
CA GLU A 53 15.32 -1.95 7.47
C GLU A 53 16.25 -3.15 7.66
N ALA A 54 16.70 -3.74 6.55
CA ALA A 54 17.72 -4.78 6.59
C ALA A 54 19.10 -4.14 6.60
N THR A 55 19.93 -4.47 7.60
CA THR A 55 21.23 -3.83 7.83
C THR A 55 22.42 -4.66 7.34
N LYS A 56 22.18 -5.89 6.86
CA LYS A 56 23.21 -6.80 6.36
C LYS A 56 22.71 -7.53 5.12
N THR A 57 23.54 -7.58 4.09
CA THR A 57 23.28 -8.37 2.88
C THR A 57 23.26 -9.87 3.18
N GLY A 58 22.56 -10.64 2.34
CA GLY A 58 22.43 -12.10 2.47
C GLY A 58 21.00 -12.60 2.22
N GLU A 59 20.84 -13.92 2.31
CA GLU A 59 19.53 -14.57 2.24
C GLU A 59 19.03 -14.92 3.65
N TYR A 60 17.77 -14.62 3.92
CA TYR A 60 17.13 -14.82 5.22
C TYR A 60 15.84 -15.59 5.06
N HIS A 61 15.55 -16.54 5.95
CA HIS A 61 14.32 -17.31 5.88
C HIS A 61 13.10 -16.45 6.22
N LEU A 62 12.07 -16.58 5.40
CA LEU A 62 10.72 -16.10 5.63
C LEU A 62 9.84 -17.30 5.99
N PHE A 63 9.06 -17.17 7.06
CA PHE A 63 8.13 -18.19 7.52
C PHE A 63 6.71 -17.64 7.61
N CYS A 64 5.73 -18.51 7.40
CA CYS A 64 4.42 -18.33 7.99
C CYS A 64 4.47 -18.69 9.48
N SER A 65 4.06 -17.77 10.36
CA SER A 65 4.06 -17.99 11.81
C SER A 65 2.69 -17.91 12.48
N GLU A 66 1.63 -18.13 11.70
CA GLU A 66 0.24 -18.29 12.13
C GLU A 66 -0.33 -19.57 11.49
N PHE A 67 -1.04 -20.40 12.25
CA PHE A 67 -1.46 -21.71 11.75
C PHE A 67 -2.51 -21.54 10.65
N CYS A 68 -2.10 -21.76 9.40
CA CYS A 68 -2.93 -21.53 8.22
C CYS A 68 -3.44 -22.81 7.54
N GLY A 69 -3.26 -23.97 8.17
CA GLY A 69 -3.77 -25.26 7.70
C GLY A 69 -2.71 -26.36 7.60
N THR A 70 -3.05 -27.46 6.91
CA THR A 70 -2.23 -28.68 6.89
C THR A 70 -0.82 -28.50 6.33
N GLN A 71 -0.65 -27.55 5.40
CA GLN A 71 0.67 -27.23 4.83
C GLN A 71 1.37 -26.05 5.50
N HIS A 72 0.91 -25.61 6.68
CA HIS A 72 1.47 -24.46 7.40
C HIS A 72 3.00 -24.51 7.52
N ALA A 73 3.57 -25.64 7.95
CA ALA A 73 5.02 -25.78 8.11
C ALA A 73 5.81 -25.76 6.78
N ARG A 74 5.14 -25.86 5.64
CA ARG A 74 5.75 -25.78 4.30
C ARG A 74 5.60 -24.39 3.67
N MET A 75 4.86 -23.49 4.29
CA MET A 75 4.70 -22.12 3.82
C MET A 75 5.91 -21.28 4.24
N ILE A 76 6.96 -21.40 3.43
CA ILE A 76 8.26 -20.77 3.63
C ILE A 76 8.68 -20.00 2.38
N GLY A 77 9.56 -19.03 2.56
CA GLY A 77 10.20 -18.28 1.50
C GLY A 77 11.54 -17.73 1.96
N LYS A 78 12.07 -16.75 1.22
CA LYS A 78 13.28 -16.02 1.61
C LYS A 78 13.20 -14.53 1.31
N VAL A 79 13.91 -13.75 2.12
CA VAL A 79 14.23 -12.36 1.82
C VAL A 79 15.68 -12.30 1.37
N VAL A 80 15.92 -11.74 0.20
CA VAL A 80 17.26 -11.56 -0.39
C VAL A 80 17.64 -10.10 -0.25
N VAL A 81 18.59 -9.83 0.65
CA VAL A 81 19.08 -8.48 0.92
C VAL A 81 20.31 -8.22 0.07
N MET A 82 20.20 -7.27 -0.84
CA MET A 82 21.20 -6.96 -1.86
C MET A 82 21.88 -5.62 -1.60
N GLU A 83 23.09 -5.44 -2.14
CA GLU A 83 23.65 -4.10 -2.28
C GLU A 83 22.75 -3.26 -3.21
N PRO A 84 22.64 -1.93 -3.02
CA PRO A 84 21.75 -1.11 -3.83
C PRO A 84 22.03 -1.19 -5.34
N ALA A 85 23.30 -1.30 -5.74
CA ALA A 85 23.68 -1.45 -7.15
C ALA A 85 23.18 -2.79 -7.74
N ASP A 86 23.33 -3.88 -6.98
CA ASP A 86 22.87 -5.21 -7.39
C ASP A 86 21.34 -5.28 -7.43
N TYR A 87 20.65 -4.64 -6.49
CA TYR A 87 19.20 -4.51 -6.49
C TYR A 87 18.71 -3.77 -7.73
N GLN A 88 19.36 -2.67 -8.13
CA GLN A 88 19.02 -1.94 -9.35
C GLN A 88 19.30 -2.77 -10.62
N ALA A 89 20.43 -3.49 -10.66
CA ALA A 89 20.72 -4.40 -11.75
C ALA A 89 19.69 -5.55 -11.83
N TRP A 90 19.28 -6.08 -10.68
CA TRP A 90 18.21 -7.06 -10.58
C TRP A 90 16.87 -6.48 -11.04
N LEU A 91 16.53 -5.24 -10.68
CA LEU A 91 15.35 -4.53 -11.20
C LEU A 91 15.38 -4.32 -12.72
N GLY A 92 16.56 -4.22 -13.33
CA GLY A 92 16.75 -4.03 -14.77
C GLY A 92 16.86 -5.31 -15.61
N SER A 93 17.26 -6.45 -15.02
CA SER A 93 17.49 -7.70 -15.75
C SER A 93 16.16 -8.37 -16.13
N THR A 94 15.67 -8.17 -17.35
CA THR A 94 14.49 -8.89 -17.85
C THR A 94 14.87 -10.36 -18.07
N GLU A 95 14.00 -11.31 -17.72
CA GLU A 95 13.75 -12.62 -18.40
C GLU A 95 13.11 -13.65 -17.43
N ARG A 96 11.82 -13.43 -17.08
CA ARG A 96 10.71 -14.42 -17.02
C ARG A 96 9.51 -13.84 -16.25
N GLY A 97 8.62 -13.15 -16.96
CA GLY A 97 7.19 -13.06 -16.58
C GLY A 97 6.69 -11.84 -15.80
N GLY A 98 7.50 -10.81 -15.53
CA GLY A 98 7.05 -9.57 -14.89
C GLY A 98 6.90 -8.41 -15.89
N SER A 99 5.80 -7.65 -15.79
CA SER A 99 5.63 -6.39 -16.54
C SER A 99 6.77 -5.41 -16.22
N ARG A 100 7.25 -4.67 -17.22
CA ARG A 100 8.23 -3.57 -17.02
C ARG A 100 7.60 -2.34 -16.37
N LEU A 101 6.28 -2.29 -16.32
CA LEU A 101 5.54 -1.20 -15.72
C LEU A 101 5.69 -1.26 -14.20
N SER A 102 5.84 -0.10 -13.58
CA SER A 102 5.60 0.05 -12.15
C SER A 102 4.16 -0.32 -11.80
N MET A 103 3.89 -0.60 -10.52
CA MET A 103 2.54 -0.91 -10.05
C MET A 103 1.53 0.20 -10.39
N ALA A 104 1.96 1.46 -10.37
CA ALA A 104 1.09 2.60 -10.69
C ALA A 104 0.81 2.68 -12.20
N GLU A 105 1.80 2.44 -13.06
CA GLU A 105 1.61 2.40 -14.52
C GLU A 105 0.74 1.20 -14.94
N ALA A 106 0.96 0.02 -14.36
CA ALA A 106 0.10 -1.13 -14.58
C ALA A 106 -1.34 -0.86 -14.09
N GLY A 107 -1.49 -0.13 -12.98
CA GLY A 107 -2.77 0.31 -12.44
C GLY A 107 -3.48 1.34 -13.31
N GLU A 108 -2.75 2.24 -13.94
CA GLU A 108 -3.31 3.19 -14.92
C GLU A 108 -3.91 2.46 -16.12
N GLU A 109 -3.17 1.48 -16.66
CA GLU A 109 -3.66 0.63 -17.74
C GLU A 109 -4.94 -0.13 -17.31
N ALA A 110 -4.95 -0.67 -16.09
CA ALA A 110 -6.14 -1.29 -15.48
C ALA A 110 -7.33 -0.36 -15.43
N PHE A 111 -7.09 0.86 -14.99
CA PHE A 111 -8.11 1.85 -14.75
C PHE A 111 -8.81 2.26 -16.06
N VAL A 112 -8.05 2.32 -17.16
CA VAL A 112 -8.58 2.58 -18.50
C VAL A 112 -9.30 1.34 -19.06
N GLU A 113 -8.67 0.16 -18.98
CA GLU A 113 -9.21 -1.11 -19.50
C GLU A 113 -10.57 -1.47 -18.88
N LEU A 114 -10.69 -1.30 -17.56
CA LEU A 114 -11.91 -1.59 -16.79
C LEU A 114 -12.95 -0.47 -16.91
N GLY A 115 -12.64 0.61 -17.64
CA GLY A 115 -13.54 1.74 -17.87
C GLY A 115 -13.79 2.61 -16.64
N CYS A 116 -12.94 2.54 -15.61
CA CYS A 116 -13.10 3.30 -14.37
C CYS A 116 -13.14 4.81 -14.64
N ALA A 117 -12.35 5.28 -15.62
CA ALA A 117 -12.30 6.68 -16.04
C ALA A 117 -13.65 7.24 -16.54
N SER A 118 -14.57 6.39 -17.01
CA SER A 118 -15.89 6.82 -17.49
C SER A 118 -16.80 7.33 -16.36
N CYS A 119 -16.56 6.90 -15.13
CA CYS A 119 -17.28 7.35 -13.94
C CYS A 119 -16.41 8.24 -13.04
N HIS A 120 -15.10 8.02 -12.98
CA HIS A 120 -14.17 8.68 -12.06
C HIS A 120 -13.25 9.70 -12.75
N GLY A 121 -13.78 10.44 -13.73
CA GLY A 121 -13.06 11.49 -14.47
C GLY A 121 -12.86 12.79 -13.69
N GLU A 122 -12.11 13.72 -14.30
CA GLU A 122 -11.82 15.04 -13.73
C GLU A 122 -12.96 16.04 -14.00
N GLY A 123 -13.67 16.46 -12.95
CA GLY A 123 -14.60 17.59 -13.00
C GLY A 123 -15.99 17.32 -12.44
N ASP A 124 -16.72 18.41 -12.18
CA ASP A 124 -18.09 18.40 -11.69
C ASP A 124 -19.03 17.78 -12.75
N GLY A 125 -19.74 16.70 -12.40
CA GLY A 125 -20.68 15.99 -13.28
C GLY A 125 -20.27 14.57 -13.66
N SER A 126 -19.13 14.08 -13.15
CA SER A 126 -18.79 12.66 -13.17
C SER A 126 -19.82 11.83 -12.38
N ARG A 127 -20.05 10.57 -12.79
CA ARG A 127 -20.99 9.66 -12.09
C ARG A 127 -20.45 9.15 -10.76
N GLY A 128 -19.13 9.22 -10.57
CA GLY A 128 -18.44 8.88 -9.33
C GLY A 128 -17.50 10.01 -8.90
N PRO A 129 -17.07 10.02 -7.63
CA PRO A 129 -16.20 11.06 -7.10
C PRO A 129 -14.84 11.08 -7.81
N SER A 130 -14.24 12.27 -7.85
CA SER A 130 -12.82 12.41 -8.19
C SER A 130 -11.95 11.58 -7.25
N LEU A 131 -10.95 10.92 -7.82
CA LEU A 131 -9.97 10.10 -7.09
C LEU A 131 -8.67 10.87 -6.79
N ARG A 132 -8.51 12.08 -7.34
CA ARG A 132 -7.34 12.93 -7.07
C ARG A 132 -7.30 13.35 -5.61
N GLY A 133 -6.16 13.14 -4.96
CA GLY A 133 -5.98 13.42 -3.53
C GLY A 133 -6.85 12.57 -2.62
N LEU A 134 -7.43 11.49 -3.13
CA LEU A 134 -8.29 10.61 -2.34
C LEU A 134 -7.47 9.89 -1.27
N ALA A 135 -6.27 9.42 -1.60
CA ALA A 135 -5.44 8.62 -0.71
C ALA A 135 -5.16 9.34 0.62
N GLY A 136 -5.51 8.68 1.73
CA GLY A 136 -5.33 9.22 3.08
C GLY A 136 -6.33 10.32 3.49
N SER A 137 -7.20 10.76 2.58
CA SER A 137 -8.23 11.75 2.90
C SER A 137 -9.33 11.20 3.83
N GLN A 138 -10.07 12.11 4.45
CA GLN A 138 -11.19 11.78 5.33
C GLN A 138 -12.51 11.74 4.54
N ILE A 139 -13.12 10.57 4.48
CA ILE A 139 -14.38 10.30 3.79
C ILE A 139 -15.51 10.31 4.80
N ARG A 140 -16.52 11.15 4.55
CA ARG A 140 -17.77 11.12 5.30
C ARG A 140 -18.69 10.03 4.75
N MET A 141 -19.20 9.21 5.65
CA MET A 141 -20.20 8.18 5.38
C MET A 141 -21.62 8.74 5.58
N PRO A 142 -22.67 8.13 4.99
CA PRO A 142 -24.06 8.56 5.15
C PRO A 142 -24.58 8.57 6.59
N ASP A 143 -23.99 7.76 7.47
CA ASP A 143 -24.30 7.71 8.90
C ASP A 143 -23.59 8.83 9.71
N GLY A 144 -22.87 9.71 9.04
CA GLY A 144 -22.09 10.79 9.64
C GLY A 144 -20.72 10.36 10.17
N THR A 145 -20.37 9.08 10.11
CA THR A 145 -19.05 8.60 10.52
C THR A 145 -17.98 8.99 9.50
N MET A 146 -16.74 9.08 9.96
CA MET A 146 -15.57 9.32 9.10
C MET A 146 -14.79 8.03 8.88
N ARG A 147 -14.23 7.88 7.68
CA ARG A 147 -13.32 6.81 7.28
C ARG A 147 -12.11 7.41 6.59
N VAL A 148 -10.93 6.86 6.83
CA VAL A 148 -9.74 7.22 6.06
C VAL A 148 -9.79 6.46 4.75
N ALA A 149 -9.48 7.13 3.65
CA ALA A 149 -9.27 6.49 2.35
C ALA A 149 -7.91 5.78 2.31
N ASP A 150 -7.78 4.75 3.15
CA ASP A 150 -6.65 3.84 3.17
C ASP A 150 -6.81 2.73 2.13
N ALA A 151 -5.79 1.86 2.00
CA ALA A 151 -5.83 0.76 1.04
C ALA A 151 -7.03 -0.19 1.29
N THR A 152 -7.47 -0.36 2.55
CA THR A 152 -8.62 -1.22 2.88
C THR A 152 -9.91 -0.61 2.36
N TYR A 153 -10.12 0.69 2.57
CA TYR A 153 -11.25 1.43 2.02
C TYR A 153 -11.26 1.38 0.49
N LEU A 154 -10.10 1.58 -0.17
CA LEU A 154 -10.00 1.55 -1.63
C LEU A 154 -10.32 0.15 -2.19
N ARG A 155 -9.78 -0.91 -1.60
CA ARG A 155 -10.12 -2.30 -1.95
C ARG A 155 -11.61 -2.60 -1.76
N GLN A 156 -12.19 -2.18 -0.64
CA GLN A 156 -13.62 -2.34 -0.39
C GLN A 156 -14.45 -1.55 -1.40
N SER A 157 -14.03 -0.35 -1.78
CA SER A 157 -14.72 0.44 -2.81
C SER A 157 -14.73 -0.27 -4.17
N ILE A 158 -13.62 -0.93 -4.54
CA ILE A 158 -13.50 -1.66 -5.82
C ILE A 158 -14.31 -2.97 -5.80
N LEU A 159 -14.17 -3.77 -4.74
CA LEU A 159 -14.75 -5.11 -4.69
C LEU A 159 -16.19 -5.10 -4.16
N GLN A 160 -16.50 -4.24 -3.19
CA GLN A 160 -17.77 -4.20 -2.46
C GLN A 160 -18.28 -2.74 -2.30
N PRO A 161 -18.47 -1.99 -3.41
CA PRO A 161 -18.76 -0.55 -3.36
C PRO A 161 -19.97 -0.17 -2.51
N LEU A 162 -21.01 -1.01 -2.50
CA LEU A 162 -22.24 -0.78 -1.73
C LEU A 162 -22.02 -0.81 -0.21
N ALA A 163 -20.92 -1.38 0.27
CA ALA A 163 -20.59 -1.40 1.69
C ALA A 163 -19.96 -0.09 2.19
N VAL A 164 -19.40 0.73 1.28
CA VAL A 164 -18.61 1.92 1.61
C VAL A 164 -18.98 3.12 0.75
N VAL A 165 -20.29 3.33 0.53
CA VAL A 165 -20.80 4.47 -0.24
C VAL A 165 -20.47 5.78 0.49
N ARG A 166 -19.82 6.71 -0.22
CA ARG A 166 -19.50 8.05 0.26
C ARG A 166 -20.77 8.90 0.34
N ASP A 167 -20.87 9.74 1.38
CA ASP A 167 -21.95 10.71 1.51
C ASP A 167 -22.06 11.63 0.27
N GLY A 168 -23.29 11.87 -0.20
CA GLY A 168 -23.57 12.67 -1.38
C GLY A 168 -23.41 11.98 -2.75
N TRP A 169 -23.20 10.66 -2.79
CA TRP A 169 -23.09 9.88 -4.05
C TRP A 169 -24.11 8.75 -4.13
N ASP A 170 -24.68 8.55 -5.33
CA ASP A 170 -25.57 7.44 -5.59
C ASP A 170 -24.79 6.11 -5.67
N PRO A 171 -25.36 4.99 -5.18
CA PRO A 171 -24.70 3.68 -5.17
C PRO A 171 -24.72 3.00 -6.54
N VAL A 172 -24.10 3.62 -7.55
CA VAL A 172 -24.10 3.16 -8.95
C VAL A 172 -22.81 2.47 -9.39
N MET A 173 -21.77 2.46 -8.54
CA MET A 173 -20.50 1.80 -8.84
C MET A 173 -20.69 0.27 -8.87
N PRO A 174 -20.34 -0.42 -9.96
CA PRO A 174 -20.45 -1.88 -10.04
C PRO A 174 -19.40 -2.56 -9.16
N SER A 175 -19.73 -3.74 -8.65
CA SER A 175 -18.77 -4.59 -7.93
C SER A 175 -17.83 -5.30 -8.90
N PHE A 176 -16.54 -5.29 -8.59
CA PHE A 176 -15.51 -6.06 -9.29
C PHE A 176 -15.10 -7.34 -8.53
N GLN A 177 -15.86 -7.73 -7.50
CA GLN A 177 -15.59 -8.95 -6.74
C GLN A 177 -15.67 -10.18 -7.66
N GLY A 178 -14.60 -10.99 -7.65
CA GLY A 178 -14.47 -12.17 -8.50
C GLY A 178 -14.10 -11.88 -9.96
N GLN A 179 -13.95 -10.61 -10.35
CA GLN A 179 -13.52 -10.20 -11.69
C GLN A 179 -12.05 -9.78 -11.74
N LEU A 180 -11.49 -9.36 -10.60
CA LEU A 180 -10.10 -8.93 -10.47
C LEU A 180 -9.32 -9.88 -9.56
N THR A 181 -8.06 -10.13 -9.92
CA THR A 181 -7.08 -10.72 -9.01
C THR A 181 -6.65 -9.69 -7.97
N GLU A 182 -6.13 -10.14 -6.83
CA GLU A 182 -5.63 -9.22 -5.79
C GLU A 182 -4.46 -8.36 -6.30
N ASP A 183 -3.60 -8.91 -7.16
CA ASP A 183 -2.54 -8.18 -7.87
C ASP A 183 -3.12 -6.98 -8.65
N ARG A 184 -4.20 -7.19 -9.40
CA ARG A 184 -4.85 -6.12 -10.20
C ARG A 184 -5.51 -5.06 -9.33
N VAL A 185 -6.03 -5.45 -8.16
CA VAL A 185 -6.56 -4.51 -7.16
C VAL A 185 -5.43 -3.64 -6.58
N LEU A 186 -4.29 -4.25 -6.24
CA LEU A 186 -3.13 -3.53 -5.72
C LEU A 186 -2.54 -2.55 -6.74
N GLU A 187 -2.51 -2.92 -8.02
CA GLU A 187 -2.13 -2.03 -9.12
C GLU A 187 -3.07 -0.81 -9.20
N LEU A 188 -4.39 -1.04 -9.20
CA LEU A 188 -5.38 0.05 -9.18
C LEU A 188 -5.22 0.97 -7.96
N ILE A 189 -4.99 0.41 -6.77
CA ILE A 189 -4.75 1.19 -5.55
C ILE A 189 -3.45 2.00 -5.68
N ALA A 190 -2.39 1.41 -6.24
CA ALA A 190 -1.12 2.11 -6.47
C ALA A 190 -1.31 3.30 -7.43
N TYR A 191 -2.10 3.13 -8.49
CA TYR A 191 -2.46 4.21 -9.39
C TYR A 191 -3.27 5.31 -8.68
N ILE A 192 -4.34 4.96 -7.97
CA ILE A 192 -5.16 5.94 -7.22
C ILE A 192 -4.32 6.72 -6.23
N ASN A 193 -3.39 6.07 -5.53
CA ASN A 193 -2.49 6.73 -4.58
C ASN A 193 -1.49 7.68 -5.27
N SER A 194 -1.20 7.46 -6.56
CA SER A 194 -0.32 8.35 -7.34
C SER A 194 -1.04 9.58 -7.90
N LEU A 195 -2.38 9.59 -7.89
CA LEU A 195 -3.18 10.73 -8.35
C LEU A 195 -3.14 11.85 -7.30
N GLU A 196 -2.13 12.72 -7.39
CA GLU A 196 -2.02 13.89 -6.52
C GLU A 196 -3.27 14.78 -6.59
N SER A 197 -3.64 15.35 -5.44
CA SER A 197 -4.44 16.57 -5.36
C SER A 197 -3.60 17.71 -5.92
N GLY A 198 -4.07 18.37 -6.99
CA GLY A 198 -3.48 19.63 -7.41
C GLY A 198 -3.45 20.61 -6.22
N ASP A 199 -2.25 21.11 -5.92
CA ASP A 199 -1.85 22.04 -4.85
C ASP A 199 -1.78 21.51 -3.40
N ALA A 200 -0.59 21.01 -3.01
CA ALA A 200 0.01 21.25 -1.69
C ALA A 200 1.55 21.04 -1.69
N ALA A 201 2.24 21.52 -2.72
CA ALA A 201 3.68 21.78 -2.67
C ALA A 201 3.93 23.27 -2.37
N ALA A 202 3.51 23.73 -1.18
CA ALA A 202 3.95 25.00 -0.61
C ALA A 202 3.60 25.06 0.89
N GLY A 203 4.62 24.99 1.76
CA GLY A 203 4.51 25.43 3.15
C GLY A 203 4.72 24.39 4.24
N VAL A 204 5.81 23.63 4.21
CA VAL A 204 6.39 23.12 5.47
C VAL A 204 7.31 24.23 6.01
N SER A 205 6.76 25.08 6.88
CA SER A 205 7.58 25.87 7.80
C SER A 205 7.94 24.99 9.00
N PRO A 206 9.21 24.89 9.39
CA PRO A 206 9.61 24.09 10.54
C PRO A 206 9.07 24.74 11.81
N VAL A 207 8.37 23.95 12.63
CA VAL A 207 8.05 24.32 14.01
C VAL A 207 9.37 24.26 14.79
N ALA A 208 9.95 25.43 15.04
CA ALA A 208 11.03 25.58 16.00
C ALA A 208 10.47 25.49 17.42
N GLU A 209 11.09 24.64 18.23
CA GLU A 209 10.91 24.52 19.68
C GLU A 209 11.08 25.88 20.36
N ALA A 210 10.08 26.28 21.15
CA ALA A 210 10.20 27.34 22.13
C ALA A 210 10.77 26.75 23.43
N ILE A 211 12.04 27.03 23.70
CA ILE A 211 12.62 26.91 25.05
C ILE A 211 12.46 28.30 25.68
N GLU A 212 11.59 28.41 26.69
CA GLU A 212 11.48 29.60 27.53
C GLU A 212 12.77 29.78 28.33
N GLU A 213 13.48 30.89 28.08
CA GLU A 213 14.59 31.35 28.89
C GLU A 213 14.06 31.87 30.24
N ASN A 214 14.53 31.24 31.31
CA ASN A 214 14.24 31.58 32.70
C ASN A 214 15.17 32.72 33.15
N GLU A 215 14.66 33.95 33.26
CA GLU A 215 15.37 35.07 33.89
C GLU A 215 14.90 35.27 35.34
N GLU A 216 15.58 34.62 36.30
CA GLU A 216 15.52 34.98 37.72
C GLU A 216 16.88 35.51 38.20
N THR A 217 16.96 36.84 38.15
CA THR A 217 17.54 37.82 39.10
C THR A 217 18.86 37.52 39.86
N PRO A 218 19.85 38.47 39.84
CA PRO A 218 21.12 38.34 40.57
C PRO A 218 20.96 38.48 42.10
N TRP A 219 21.66 37.62 42.84
CA TRP A 219 21.85 37.74 44.29
C TRP A 219 23.02 38.71 44.59
N MET A 220 22.74 39.71 45.42
CA MET A 220 23.69 40.40 46.30
C MET A 220 23.59 39.77 47.69
#